data_AF-G7TJH6-F1
#
_entry.id   AF-G7TJH6-F1
#
_cell.length_a   1.000
_cell.length_b   1.000
_cell.length_c   1.000
_cell.angle_alpha   90.00
_cell.angle_beta   90.00
_cell.angle_gamma   90.00
#
_symmetry.space_group_name_H-M   'P 1'
#
loop_
_entity.id
_entity.type
_entity.pdbx_description
1 polymer ?
#
loop_
_entity_poly.entity_id
_entity_poly.type
_entity_poly.pdbx_seq_one_letter_code
_entity_poly.pdbx_strand_id
1 'polypeptide(L)'
;MSRQSRFEITTYREHEIRVRVEQASPDASWTLWVDVYALGGRRQPRIAGRGPGYETYQEAIAHGFRSGRQLVDGQFETTDA
;
A
#
# COMPACT_ATOMS: atom_id res chain seq x y z
N MET A 1 6.16 -25.85 2.38
CA MET A 1 5.93 -24.56 3.06
C MET A 1 5.05 -23.69 2.19
N SER A 2 4.07 -22.99 2.78
CA SER A 2 3.01 -22.29 2.03
C SER A 2 3.28 -20.79 1.94
N ARG A 3 3.02 -20.22 0.76
CA ARG A 3 3.00 -18.77 0.53
C ARG A 3 1.96 -18.11 1.43
N GLN A 4 2.31 -16.97 2.03
CA GLN A 4 1.38 -16.15 2.80
C GLN A 4 1.01 -14.89 2.02
N SER A 5 -0.27 -14.51 2.06
CA SER A 5 -0.75 -13.25 1.47
C SER A 5 -1.74 -12.60 2.44
N ARG A 6 -1.67 -11.27 2.55
CA ARG A 6 -2.64 -10.45 3.26
C ARG A 6 -3.05 -9.27 2.38
N PHE A 7 -4.29 -8.86 2.53
CA PHE A 7 -4.88 -7.80 1.73
C PHE A 7 -5.82 -6.99 2.62
N GLU A 8 -5.60 -5.68 2.65
CA GLU A 8 -6.34 -4.75 3.48
C GLU A 8 -6.73 -3.53 2.64
N ILE A 9 -7.89 -2.95 2.96
CA ILE A 9 -8.42 -1.77 2.29
C ILE A 9 -8.74 -0.71 3.34
N THR A 10 -8.48 0.56 3.03
CA THR A 10 -9.02 1.68 3.80
C THR A 10 -9.44 2.81 2.87
N THR A 11 -10.40 3.61 3.31
CA THR A 11 -10.76 4.86 2.65
C THR A 11 -10.05 6.01 3.37
N TYR A 12 -9.47 6.93 2.62
CA TYR A 12 -8.86 8.14 3.12
C TYR A 12 -9.17 9.32 2.19
N ARG A 13 -9.85 10.34 2.73
CA ARG A 13 -10.50 11.40 1.93
C ARG A 13 -11.38 10.76 0.86
N GLU A 14 -11.27 11.22 -0.39
CA GLU A 14 -11.98 10.66 -1.54
C GLU A 14 -11.17 9.57 -2.27
N HIS A 15 -10.35 8.82 -1.55
CA HIS A 15 -9.52 7.76 -2.13
C HIS A 15 -9.66 6.45 -1.37
N GLU A 16 -9.67 5.35 -2.11
CA GLU A 16 -9.52 4.00 -1.59
C GLU A 16 -8.05 3.57 -1.72
N ILE A 17 -7.45 3.16 -0.61
CA ILE A 17 -6.08 2.65 -0.56
C ILE A 17 -6.17 1.15 -0.31
N ARG A 18 -5.66 0.38 -1.25
CA ARG A 18 -5.58 -1.09 -1.19
C ARG A 18 -4.13 -1.50 -0.97
N VAL A 19 -3.88 -2.27 0.09
CA VAL A 19 -2.55 -2.77 0.42
C VAL A 19 -2.55 -4.28 0.33
N ARG A 20 -1.63 -4.83 -0.49
CA ARG A 20 -1.35 -6.27 -0.56
C ARG A 20 0.06 -6.52 -0.07
N VAL A 21 0.23 -7.54 0.77
CA VAL A 21 1.54 -8.03 1.18
C VAL A 21 1.64 -9.54 0.96
N GLU A 22 2.78 -10.00 0.48
CA GLU A 22 3.01 -11.43 0.18
C GLU A 22 4.37 -11.89 0.70
N GLN A 23 4.41 -13.05 1.35
CA GLN A 23 5.60 -13.74 1.79
C GLN A 23 5.72 -15.06 1.03
N ALA A 24 6.79 -15.22 0.25
CA ALA A 24 6.98 -16.39 -0.59
C ALA A 24 7.28 -17.67 0.22
N SER A 25 7.96 -17.52 1.36
CA SER A 25 8.28 -18.56 2.35
C SER A 25 8.43 -17.92 3.74
N PRO A 26 8.42 -18.69 4.85
CA PRO A 26 8.51 -18.15 6.21
C PRO A 26 9.74 -17.25 6.47
N ASP A 27 10.85 -17.53 5.79
CA ASP A 27 12.11 -16.81 5.95
C ASP A 27 12.32 -15.72 4.87
N ALA A 28 11.37 -15.57 3.93
CA ALA A 28 11.44 -14.54 2.91
C ALA A 28 10.88 -13.21 3.44
N SER A 29 11.42 -12.10 2.94
CA SER A 29 10.86 -10.78 3.20
C SER A 29 9.48 -10.61 2.57
N TRP A 30 8.63 -9.81 3.21
CA TRP A 30 7.33 -9.43 2.65
C TRP A 30 7.49 -8.49 1.45
N THR A 31 6.83 -8.84 0.35
CA THR A 31 6.66 -7.96 -0.81
C THR A 31 5.40 -7.12 -0.62
N LEU A 32 5.49 -5.81 -0.86
CA LEU A 32 4.42 -4.85 -0.65
C LEU A 32 3.93 -4.26 -1.99
N TRP A 33 2.62 -4.17 -2.12
CA TRP A 33 1.98 -3.38 -3.17
C TRP A 33 0.89 -2.49 -2.58
N VAL A 34 0.90 -1.23 -3.00
CA VAL A 34 -0.13 -0.26 -2.67
C VAL A 34 -0.75 0.23 -3.97
N ASP A 35 -2.06 0.03 -4.10
CA ASP A 35 -2.86 0.61 -5.18
C ASP A 35 -3.78 1.67 -4.57
N VAL A 36 -3.77 2.87 -5.13
CA VAL A 36 -4.65 3.98 -4.70
C VAL A 36 -5.63 4.30 -5.81
N TYR A 37 -6.92 4.40 -5.47
CA TYR A 37 -8.02 4.70 -6.39
C TYR A 37 -8.75 5.95 -5.90
N ALA A 38 -8.92 6.95 -6.75
CA ALA A 38 -9.87 8.02 -6.46
C ALA A 38 -11.31 7.47 -6.53
N LEU A 39 -12.19 7.94 -5.65
CA LEU A 39 -13.64 7.71 -5.68
C LEU A 39 -14.21 8.41 -6.92
N GLY A 40 -14.12 7.73 -8.06
CA GLY A 40 -14.25 8.28 -9.40
C GLY A 40 -13.57 7.42 -10.47
N GLY A 41 -12.84 6.37 -10.05
CA GLY A 41 -12.36 5.30 -10.92
C GLY A 41 -10.95 5.52 -11.48
N ARG A 42 -10.33 6.68 -11.24
CA ARG A 42 -8.95 6.92 -11.67
C ARG A 42 -7.99 6.22 -10.72
N ARG A 43 -7.30 5.20 -11.25
CA ARG A 43 -6.21 4.50 -10.55
C ARG A 43 -4.95 5.36 -10.60
N GLN A 44 -4.33 5.55 -9.44
CA GLN A 44 -3.06 6.24 -9.30
C GLN A 44 -1.87 5.31 -9.60
N PRO A 45 -0.65 5.85 -9.83
CA PRO A 45 0.55 5.03 -9.99
C PRO A 45 0.70 4.05 -8.82
N ARG A 46 0.88 2.77 -9.15
CA ARG A 46 1.07 1.72 -8.14
C ARG A 46 2.39 1.93 -7.44
N ILE A 47 2.37 1.94 -6.12
CA ILE A 47 3.59 1.88 -5.32
C ILE A 47 3.89 0.39 -5.14
N ALA A 48 4.87 -0.10 -5.89
CA ALA A 48 5.40 -1.45 -5.73
C ALA A 48 6.77 -1.35 -5.06
N GLY A 49 6.91 -1.97 -3.89
CA GLY A 49 8.16 -2.00 -3.15
C GLY A 49 8.46 -3.41 -2.68
N ARG A 50 9.69 -3.87 -2.91
CA ARG A 50 10.31 -4.81 -1.97
C ARG A 50 10.64 -3.96 -0.75
N GLY A 51 9.73 -3.90 0.21
CA GLY A 51 9.96 -3.05 1.37
C GLY A 51 11.22 -3.46 2.13
N PRO A 52 11.81 -2.54 2.93
CA PRO A 52 12.86 -2.90 3.87
C PRO A 52 12.33 -4.06 4.69
N GLY A 53 13.09 -5.17 4.79
CA GLY A 53 12.59 -6.47 5.26
C GLY A 53 11.68 -6.37 6.49
N TYR A 54 10.37 -6.27 6.26
CA TYR A 54 9.39 -6.14 7.32
C TYR A 54 9.40 -7.46 8.09
N GLU A 55 9.53 -7.39 9.41
CA GLU A 55 9.56 -8.58 10.26
C GLU A 55 8.16 -9.20 10.34
N THR A 56 7.12 -8.37 10.20
CA THR A 56 5.72 -8.80 10.27
C THR A 56 4.89 -8.28 9.10
N TYR A 57 3.77 -8.97 8.82
CA TYR A 57 2.82 -8.47 7.82
C TYR A 57 2.15 -7.18 8.26
N GLN A 58 1.94 -6.97 9.57
CA GLN A 58 1.29 -5.78 10.13
C GLN A 58 2.12 -4.52 9.85
N GLU A 59 3.44 -4.60 10.00
CA GLU A 59 4.35 -3.50 9.64
C GLU A 59 4.27 -3.16 8.15
N ALA A 60 4.27 -4.19 7.31
CA ALA A 60 4.16 -4.03 5.87
C ALA A 60 2.81 -3.37 5.48
N ILE A 61 1.71 -3.77 6.12
CA ILE A 61 0.39 -3.15 5.95
C ILE A 61 0.38 -1.69 6.41
N ALA A 62 0.88 -1.40 7.61
CA ALA A 62 0.90 -0.04 8.18
C ALA A 62 1.75 0.91 7.34
N HIS A 63 2.91 0.44 6.85
CA HIS A 63 3.74 1.19 5.91
C HIS A 63 3.00 1.42 4.58
N GLY A 64 2.32 0.40 4.05
CA GLY A 64 1.53 0.52 2.83
C GLY A 64 0.46 1.61 2.92
N PHE A 65 -0.29 1.65 4.02
CA PHE A 65 -1.29 2.70 4.24
C PHE A 65 -0.66 4.09 4.37
N ARG A 66 0.46 4.21 5.10
CA ARG A 66 1.18 5.50 5.21
C ARG A 66 1.61 6.01 3.84
N SER A 67 2.21 5.13 3.02
CA SER A 67 2.66 5.46 1.66
C SER A 67 1.49 5.88 0.77
N GLY A 68 0.36 5.17 0.86
CA GLY A 68 -0.86 5.51 0.12
C GLY A 68 -1.42 6.88 0.53
N ARG A 69 -1.42 7.21 1.83
CA ARG A 69 -1.88 8.52 2.31
C ARG A 69 -0.96 9.65 1.84
N GLN A 70 0.36 9.48 1.90
CA GLN A 70 1.32 10.47 1.40
C GLN A 70 1.12 10.77 -0.09
N LEU A 71 0.86 9.73 -0.90
CA LEU A 71 0.54 9.91 -2.31
C LEU A 71 -0.76 10.74 -2.49
N VAL A 72 -1.79 10.46 -1.69
CA VAL A 72 -3.03 11.24 -1.71
C VAL A 72 -2.78 12.68 -1.27
N ASP A 73 -2.09 12.89 -0.16
CA ASP A 73 -1.83 14.22 0.39
C ASP A 73 -1.05 15.11 -0.59
N GLY A 74 -0.01 14.57 -1.25
CA GLY A 74 0.78 15.31 -2.24
C GLY A 74 -0.02 15.79 -3.46
N GLN A 75 -1.14 15.14 -3.78
CA GLN A 75 -2.05 15.60 -4.86
C GLN A 75 -2.83 16.85 -4.45
N PHE A 76 -3.25 16.92 -3.19
CA PHE A 76 -3.95 18.09 -2.66
C PHE A 76 -2.99 19.27 -2.44
N GLU A 77 -1.73 19.02 -2.08
CA GLU A 77 -0.72 20.07 -1.97
C GLU A 77 -0.35 20.70 -3.34
N THR A 78 -0.44 19.93 -4.42
CA THR A 78 -0.13 20.44 -5.78
C THR A 78 -1.32 21.15 -6.45
N THR A 79 -2.55 20.90 -5.98
CA THR A 79 -3.78 21.45 -6.60
C THR A 79 -4.12 22.86 -6.10
N ASP A 80 -3.47 23.35 -5.03
CA ASP A 80 -3.69 24.67 -4.42
C ASP A 80 -2.63 25.72 -4.84
N ALA A 81 -1.97 25.56 -6.00
CA ALA A 81 -0.92 26.45 -6.50
C ALA A 81 -1.27 27.15 -7.81
#